data_AF-A0A1F9FVP3-F1
#
_entry.id   AF-A0A1F9FVP3-F1
#
_cell.length_a   1.000
_cell.length_b   1.000
_cell.length_c   1.000
_cell.angle_alpha   90.00
_cell.angle_beta   90.00
_cell.angle_gamma   90.00
#
_symmetry.space_group_name_H-M   'P 1'
#
loop_
_entity.id
_entity.type
_entity.pdbx_description
1 polymer ?
#
loop_
_entity_poly.entity_id
_entity_poly.type
_entity_poly.pdbx_seq_one_letter_code
_entity_poly.pdbx_strand_id
1 'polypeptide(L)'
;MVHMIGKIFHNIVNLFSPEVTQQAALETEKKERYEAPPGVDVAHRVLSEEAAQRRAELENLVRVGMPYVKRDNMKKHIRRTVWKIVGENFKTTDPDMIEEITESIINVVEIDPTYQKIFASSEESETKNA
;
A
#
# COMPACT_ATOMS: atom_id res chain seq x y z
N MET A 1 -38.39 33.92 19.90
CA MET A 1 -37.39 32.85 19.65
C MET A 1 -35.97 33.35 19.97
N VAL A 2 -35.69 33.75 21.21
CA VAL A 2 -34.32 34.20 21.63
C VAL A 2 -33.88 33.57 22.96
N HIS A 3 -34.76 32.79 23.61
CA HIS A 3 -34.50 32.21 24.93
C HIS A 3 -33.87 30.80 24.91
N MET A 4 -33.60 30.22 23.74
CA MET A 4 -33.13 28.83 23.60
C MET A 4 -31.67 28.69 23.17
N ILE A 5 -30.94 29.80 22.97
CA ILE A 5 -29.53 29.78 22.57
C ILE A 5 -28.59 29.96 23.78
N GLY A 6 -29.03 30.64 24.84
CA GLY A 6 -28.20 30.90 26.03
C GLY A 6 -27.91 29.68 26.92
N LYS A 7 -28.79 28.66 26.91
CA LYS A 7 -28.61 27.45 27.75
C LYS A 7 -27.64 26.43 27.17
N ILE A 8 -27.41 26.46 25.86
CA ILE A 8 -26.48 25.54 25.19
C ILE A 8 -25.03 25.97 25.45
N PHE A 9 -24.77 27.28 25.52
CA PHE A 9 -23.41 27.79 25.75
C PHE A 9 -22.87 27.56 27.16
N HIS A 10 -23.73 27.50 28.19
CA HIS A 10 -23.26 27.22 29.57
C HIS A 10 -22.81 25.77 29.78
N ASN A 11 -23.19 24.84 28.91
CA ASN A 11 -22.83 23.43 29.05
C ASN A 11 -21.53 23.05 28.32
N ILE A 12 -21.09 23.88 27.36
CA ILE A 12 -19.87 23.62 26.57
C ILE A 12 -18.61 24.09 27.33
N VAL A 13 -18.73 25.12 28.17
CA VAL A 13 -17.58 25.67 28.92
C VAL A 13 -17.11 24.73 30.04
N ASN A 14 -17.99 23.87 30.56
CA ASN A 14 -17.63 22.87 31.60
C ASN A 14 -16.92 21.61 31.06
N LEU A 15 -16.80 21.44 29.73
CA LEU A 15 -16.06 20.30 29.15
C LEU A 15 -14.55 20.55 29.04
N PHE A 16 -14.06 21.78 29.27
CA PHE A 16 -12.65 22.14 29.19
C PHE A 16 -12.01 22.28 30.58
N SER A 17 -12.35 21.38 31.51
CA SER A 17 -11.62 21.29 32.78
C SER A 17 -10.35 20.45 32.58
N PRO A 18 -9.13 21.01 32.76
CA PRO A 18 -7.87 20.31 32.49
C PRO A 18 -7.62 19.10 33.42
N GLU A 19 -8.38 18.96 34.51
CA GLU A 19 -8.32 17.82 35.42
C GLU A 19 -8.86 16.53 34.79
N VAL A 20 -9.89 16.61 33.94
CA VAL A 20 -10.46 15.44 33.24
C VAL A 20 -9.48 14.90 32.20
N THR A 21 -8.74 15.79 31.53
CA THR A 21 -7.72 15.44 30.55
C THR A 21 -6.49 14.80 31.20
N GLN A 22 -6.10 15.24 32.40
CA GLN A 22 -4.99 14.63 33.14
C GLN A 22 -5.35 13.25 33.72
N GLN A 23 -6.58 13.07 34.23
CA GLN A 23 -7.05 11.75 34.68
C GLN A 23 -7.18 10.77 33.51
N ALA A 24 -7.68 11.20 32.35
CA ALA A 24 -7.73 10.37 31.15
C ALA A 24 -6.31 9.98 30.66
N ALA A 25 -5.35 10.91 30.69
CA ALA A 25 -3.95 10.65 30.33
C ALA A 25 -3.26 9.65 31.29
N LEU A 26 -3.50 9.78 32.60
CA LEU A 26 -3.01 8.86 33.64
C LEU A 26 -3.67 7.48 33.57
N GLU A 27 -4.94 7.39 33.16
CA GLU A 27 -5.62 6.11 32.92
C GLU A 27 -5.16 5.43 31.63
N THR A 28 -4.80 6.19 30.59
CA THR A 28 -4.20 5.62 29.37
C THR A 28 -2.78 5.10 29.61
N GLU A 29 -1.94 5.78 30.39
CA GLU A 29 -0.59 5.27 30.72
C GLU A 29 -0.64 3.99 31.58
N LYS A 30 -1.67 3.81 32.42
CA LYS A 30 -1.82 2.61 33.24
C LYS A 30 -2.38 1.40 32.47
N LYS A 31 -3.04 1.59 31.32
CA LYS A 31 -3.58 0.51 30.50
C LYS A 31 -2.59 -0.11 29.51
N GLU A 32 -1.41 0.48 29.32
CA GLU A 32 -0.40 -0.07 28.41
C GLU A 32 0.57 -1.08 29.06
N ARG A 33 0.42 -1.36 30.37
CA ARG A 33 1.00 -2.58 30.94
C ARG A 33 0.07 -3.76 30.66
N TYR A 34 0.13 -4.25 29.42
CA TYR A 34 -0.36 -5.59 29.09
C TYR A 34 0.40 -6.60 29.94
N GLU A 35 -0.17 -7.00 31.09
CA GLU A 35 0.23 -8.22 31.75
C GLU A 35 -0.09 -9.36 30.78
N ALA A 36 0.97 -10.00 30.28
CA ALA A 36 0.85 -11.13 29.37
C ALA A 36 -0.03 -12.20 30.03
N PRO A 37 -0.96 -12.82 29.29
CA PRO A 37 -1.80 -13.87 29.85
C PRO A 37 -0.94 -14.98 30.47
N PRO A 38 -1.32 -15.52 31.64
CA PRO A 38 -0.53 -16.51 32.34
C PRO A 38 -0.39 -17.75 31.46
N GLY A 39 0.85 -18.07 31.08
CA GLY A 39 1.17 -19.21 30.20
C GLY A 39 1.83 -18.85 28.87
N VAL A 40 2.07 -17.56 28.57
CA VAL A 40 2.94 -17.20 27.43
C VAL A 40 4.39 -17.43 27.84
N ASP A 41 4.98 -18.49 27.31
CA ASP A 41 6.40 -18.80 27.46
C ASP A 41 7.25 -17.58 27.05
N VAL A 42 8.22 -17.21 27.88
CA VAL A 42 9.17 -16.12 27.60
C VAL A 42 9.83 -16.34 26.24
N ALA A 43 10.06 -17.60 25.86
CA ALA A 43 10.56 -17.97 24.55
C ALA A 43 9.61 -17.56 23.41
N HIS A 44 8.30 -17.78 23.56
CA HIS A 44 7.30 -17.38 22.57
C HIS A 44 7.26 -15.85 22.40
N ARG A 45 7.41 -15.10 23.51
CA ARG A 45 7.43 -13.63 23.45
C ARG A 45 8.65 -13.11 22.71
N VAL A 46 9.84 -13.61 23.04
CA VAL A 46 11.10 -13.25 22.36
C VAL A 46 11.04 -13.61 20.88
N LEU A 47 10.56 -14.81 20.54
CA LEU A 47 10.42 -15.24 19.14
C LEU A 47 9.41 -14.40 18.37
N SER A 48 8.32 -13.99 19.00
CA SER A 48 7.31 -13.12 18.37
C SER A 48 7.84 -11.71 18.14
N GLU A 49 8.56 -11.15 19.10
CA GLU A 49 9.22 -9.84 18.99
C GLU A 49 10.30 -9.85 17.89
N GLU A 50 11.14 -10.89 17.85
CA GLU A 50 12.16 -11.05 16.82
C GLU A 50 11.54 -11.26 15.42
N ALA A 51 10.46 -12.04 15.32
CA ALA A 51 9.72 -12.20 14.07
C ALA A 51 9.07 -10.88 13.61
N ALA A 52 8.57 -10.06 14.53
CA ALA A 52 8.01 -8.75 14.20
C ALA A 52 9.09 -7.78 13.67
N GLN A 53 10.28 -7.76 14.29
CA GLN A 53 11.41 -6.97 13.81
C GLN A 53 11.87 -7.40 12.42
N ARG A 54 12.07 -8.71 12.21
CA ARG A 54 12.44 -9.24 10.88
C ARG A 54 11.36 -8.99 9.83
N ARG A 55 10.08 -9.02 10.19
CA ARG A 55 8.99 -8.65 9.28
C ARG A 55 9.09 -7.18 8.87
N ALA A 56 9.36 -6.27 9.79
CA ALA A 56 9.52 -4.85 9.47
C ALA A 56 10.72 -4.61 8.53
N GLU A 57 11.81 -5.35 8.71
CA GLU A 57 12.97 -5.31 7.82
C GLU A 57 12.62 -5.80 6.40
N LEU A 58 11.88 -6.91 6.31
CA LEU A 58 11.44 -7.47 5.03
C LEU A 58 10.40 -6.59 4.32
N GLU A 59 9.52 -5.93 5.07
CA GLU A 59 8.50 -5.04 4.51
C GLU A 59 9.12 -3.88 3.73
N ASN A 60 10.24 -3.34 4.20
CA ASN A 60 10.99 -2.33 3.47
C ASN A 60 11.57 -2.87 2.16
N LEU A 61 12.08 -4.10 2.16
CA LEU A 61 12.59 -4.75 0.95
C LEU A 61 11.47 -4.99 -0.07
N VAL A 62 10.31 -5.46 0.40
CA VAL A 62 9.11 -5.65 -0.43
C VAL A 62 8.64 -4.32 -1.01
N ARG A 63 8.57 -3.27 -0.20
CA ARG A 63 8.15 -1.93 -0.64
C ARG A 63 9.06 -1.37 -1.72
N VAL A 64 10.37 -1.59 -1.61
CA VAL A 64 11.35 -1.13 -2.62
C VAL A 64 11.30 -2.03 -3.86
N GLY A 65 11.15 -3.35 -3.72
CA GLY A 65 11.17 -4.30 -4.83
C GLY A 65 9.88 -4.36 -5.65
N MET A 66 8.71 -4.18 -5.02
CA MET A 66 7.39 -4.28 -5.65
C MET A 66 7.22 -3.39 -6.89
N PRO A 67 7.61 -2.10 -6.87
CA PRO A 67 7.55 -1.24 -8.05
C PRO A 67 8.36 -1.77 -9.23
N TYR A 68 9.55 -2.35 -9.00
CA TYR A 68 10.38 -2.92 -10.05
C TYR A 68 9.73 -4.17 -10.66
N VAL A 69 9.18 -5.05 -9.81
CA VAL A 69 8.46 -6.24 -10.28
C VAL A 69 7.25 -5.85 -11.12
N LYS A 70 6.49 -4.85 -10.66
CA LYS A 70 5.35 -4.31 -11.41
C LYS A 70 5.76 -3.74 -12.76
N ARG A 71 6.85 -2.96 -12.81
CA ARG A 71 7.39 -2.41 -14.07
C ARG A 71 7.85 -3.53 -15.01
N ASP A 72 8.54 -4.55 -14.51
CA ASP A 72 9.05 -5.67 -15.32
C ASP A 72 7.91 -6.51 -15.92
N ASN A 73 6.87 -6.80 -15.13
CA ASN A 73 5.68 -7.50 -15.63
C ASN A 73 4.97 -6.71 -16.73
N MET A 74 4.76 -5.40 -16.49
CA MET A 74 4.18 -4.49 -17.47
C MET A 74 5.01 -4.43 -18.75
N LYS A 75 6.34 -4.32 -18.63
CA LYS A 75 7.28 -4.35 -19.76
C LYS A 75 7.15 -5.64 -20.57
N LYS A 76 7.12 -6.80 -19.91
CA LYS A 76 6.93 -8.11 -20.59
C LYS A 76 5.61 -8.17 -21.34
N HIS A 77 4.53 -7.65 -20.76
CA HIS A 77 3.21 -7.65 -21.39
C HIS A 77 3.16 -6.71 -22.61
N ILE A 78 3.67 -5.48 -22.47
CA ILE A 78 3.76 -4.53 -23.58
C ILE A 78 4.63 -5.11 -24.70
N ARG A 79 5.80 -5.67 -24.39
CA ARG A 79 6.69 -6.30 -25.39
C ARG A 79 5.99 -7.40 -26.17
N ARG A 80 5.23 -8.28 -25.51
CA ARG A 80 4.43 -9.34 -26.18
C ARG A 80 3.40 -8.72 -27.14
N THR A 81 2.73 -7.66 -26.72
CA THR A 81 1.72 -6.96 -27.53
C THR A 81 2.35 -6.27 -28.74
N VAL A 82 3.47 -5.57 -28.54
CA VAL A 82 4.24 -4.92 -29.61
C VAL A 82 4.75 -5.96 -30.59
N TRP A 83 5.34 -7.06 -30.11
CA TRP A 83 5.83 -8.15 -30.96
C TRP A 83 4.71 -8.71 -31.84
N LYS A 84 3.52 -8.93 -31.26
CA LYS A 84 2.36 -9.43 -32.00
C LYS A 84 1.94 -8.43 -33.09
N ILE A 85 1.71 -7.17 -32.73
CA ILE A 85 1.21 -6.15 -33.68
C ILE A 85 2.25 -5.85 -34.76
N VAL A 86 3.51 -5.64 -34.37
CA VAL A 86 4.58 -5.27 -35.29
C VAL A 86 4.98 -6.46 -36.17
N GLY A 87 5.13 -7.64 -35.57
CA GLY A 87 5.47 -8.86 -36.28
C GLY A 87 4.41 -9.26 -37.30
N GLU A 88 3.12 -9.17 -36.94
CA GLU A 88 2.01 -9.52 -37.84
C GLU A 88 1.82 -8.48 -38.97
N ASN A 89 1.84 -7.18 -38.65
CA ASN A 89 1.47 -6.14 -39.62
C ASN A 89 2.64 -5.62 -40.45
N PHE A 90 3.84 -5.55 -39.88
CA PHE A 90 5.02 -4.94 -40.52
C PHE A 90 6.08 -5.97 -40.92
N LYS A 91 5.83 -7.27 -40.67
CA LYS A 91 6.75 -8.39 -40.98
C LYS A 91 8.18 -8.15 -40.48
N THR A 92 8.32 -7.36 -39.43
CA THR A 92 9.62 -7.01 -38.85
C THR A 92 9.75 -7.75 -37.53
N THR A 93 10.83 -8.52 -37.41
CA THR A 93 11.18 -9.29 -36.22
C THR A 93 12.48 -8.80 -35.59
N ASP A 94 12.87 -7.56 -35.88
CA ASP A 94 14.03 -6.93 -35.28
C ASP A 94 13.79 -6.71 -33.77
N PRO A 95 14.52 -7.42 -32.90
CA PRO A 95 14.34 -7.32 -31.45
C PRO A 95 14.66 -5.92 -30.92
N ASP A 96 15.61 -5.21 -31.53
CA ASP A 96 16.07 -3.91 -31.04
C ASP A 96 15.00 -2.84 -31.29
N MET A 97 14.38 -2.87 -32.48
CA MET A 97 13.25 -2.01 -32.81
C MET A 97 12.03 -2.28 -31.91
N ILE A 98 11.74 -3.55 -31.62
CA ILE A 98 10.64 -3.91 -30.72
C ILE A 98 10.92 -3.42 -29.31
N GLU A 99 12.17 -3.46 -28.86
CA GLU A 99 12.57 -2.93 -27.56
C GLU A 99 12.43 -1.41 -27.48
N GLU A 100 12.87 -0.68 -28.50
CA GLU A 100 12.74 0.77 -28.56
C GLU A 100 11.27 1.23 -28.49
N ILE A 101 10.39 0.55 -29.24
CA ILE A 101 8.95 0.82 -29.21
C ILE A 101 8.38 0.47 -27.83
N THR A 102 8.79 -0.66 -27.26
CA THR A 102 8.34 -1.11 -25.93
C THR A 102 8.70 -0.08 -24.85
N GLU A 103 9.95 0.39 -24.81
CA GLU A 103 10.40 1.41 -23.86
C GLU A 103 9.68 2.75 -24.06
N SER A 104 9.45 3.15 -25.31
CA SER A 104 8.69 4.37 -25.63
C SER A 104 7.26 4.30 -25.08
N ILE A 105 6.59 3.16 -25.22
CA ILE A 105 5.24 2.94 -24.68
C ILE A 105 5.25 2.91 -23.16
N ILE A 106 6.22 2.24 -22.52
CA ILE A 106 6.35 2.21 -21.06
C ILE A 106 6.46 3.62 -20.49
N ASN A 107 7.28 4.48 -21.09
CA ASN A 107 7.44 5.85 -20.64
C ASN A 107 6.11 6.61 -20.65
N VAL A 108 5.26 6.41 -21.67
CA VAL A 108 3.93 7.03 -21.74
C VAL A 108 3.00 6.44 -20.67
N VAL A 109 3.01 5.11 -20.51
CA VAL A 109 2.18 4.40 -19.54
C VAL A 109 2.53 4.80 -18.10
N GLU A 110 3.80 5.06 -17.80
CA GLU A 110 4.23 5.49 -16.47
C GLU A 110 3.76 6.90 -16.11
N ILE A 111 3.58 7.76 -17.12
CA ILE A 111 3.16 9.15 -16.93
C ILE A 111 1.62 9.26 -16.84
N ASP A 112 0.87 8.47 -17.61
CA ASP A 112 -0.59 8.56 -17.68
C ASP A 112 -1.30 7.36 -17.01
N PRO A 113 -2.03 7.60 -15.89
CA PRO A 113 -2.77 6.57 -15.17
C PRO A 113 -3.85 5.86 -16.00
N THR A 114 -4.34 6.47 -17.07
CA THR A 114 -5.36 5.90 -17.96
C THR A 114 -4.78 4.69 -18.69
N TYR A 115 -3.58 4.82 -19.25
CA TYR A 115 -2.89 3.73 -19.93
C TYR A 115 -2.44 2.64 -18.96
N GLN A 116 -2.10 2.99 -17.71
CA GLN A 116 -1.82 1.98 -16.68
C GLN A 116 -3.00 1.04 -16.46
N LYS A 117 -4.24 1.53 -16.49
CA LYS A 117 -5.43 0.68 -16.31
C LYS A 117 -5.60 -0.32 -17.44
N ILE A 118 -5.28 0.09 -18.68
CA ILE A 118 -5.38 -0.77 -19.85
C ILE A 118 -4.44 -1.98 -19.69
N PHE A 119 -3.19 -1.73 -19.30
CA PHE A 119 -2.18 -2.78 -19.14
C PHE A 119 -2.16 -3.47 -17.77
N ALA A 120 -2.79 -2.89 -16.74
CA ALA A 120 -2.97 -3.53 -15.43
C ALA A 120 -4.12 -4.56 -15.45
N SER A 121 -5.18 -4.29 -16.23
CA SER A 121 -6.37 -5.16 -16.27
C SER A 121 -6.11 -6.52 -16.96
N SER A 122 -5.06 -6.63 -17.77
CA SER A 122 -4.70 -7.89 -18.43
C SER A 122 -4.05 -8.91 -17.49
N GLU A 123 -3.41 -8.48 -16.40
CA GLU A 123 -2.71 -9.38 -15.45
C GLU A 123 -3.67 -10.30 -14.65
N GLU A 124 -4.90 -9.84 -14.36
CA GLU A 124 -5.91 -10.63 -13.64
C GLU A 124 -6.52 -11.77 -14.48
N SER A 125 -6.35 -11.72 -15.81
CA SER A 125 -6.90 -12.71 -16.74
C SER A 125 -5.94 -13.87 -17.04
N GLU A 126 -4.63 -13.66 -16.91
CA GLU A 126 -3.61 -14.69 -17.12
C GLU A 126 -3.40 -15.57 -15.86
N THR A 127 -3.54 -15.00 -14.65
CA THR A 127 -3.36 -15.75 -13.39
C THR A 127 -4.51 -16.67 -13.01
N LYS A 128 -5.70 -16.51 -13.61
CA LYS A 128 -6.87 -17.39 -13.39
C LYS A 128 -6.89 -18.61 -14.31
N ASN A 129 -5.99 -18.68 -15.29
CA ASN A 129 -5.90 -19.76 -16.27
C ASN A 129 -4.57 -20.56 -16.16
N ALA A 130 -3.79 -20.33 -15.11
CA ALA A 130 -2.53 -21.03 -14.82
C ALA A 130 -2.70 -22.03 -13.67
#